data_AF-A0A4R7CX98-F1
#
_entry.id   AF-A0A4R7CX98-F1
#
_cell.length_a   1.000
_cell.length_b   1.000
_cell.length_c   1.000
_cell.angle_alpha   90.00
_cell.angle_beta   90.00
_cell.angle_gamma   90.00
#
_symmetry.space_group_name_H-M   'P 1'
#
loop_
_entity.id
_entity.type
_entity.pdbx_description
1 polymer ?
#
loop_
_entity_poly.entity_id
_entity_poly.type
_entity_poly.pdbx_seq_one_letter_code
_entity_poly.pdbx_strand_id
1 'polypeptide(L)' 'MMNFNRKFEHTVDGKQILFDVTYDPSTHHFQVLENGQEVGYLLKFDMTQRVWSTEGTVEPALPAEELALLVQKNFGHFV' A
#
# COMPACT_ATOMS: atom_id res chain seq x y z
N MET A 1 7.47 13.16 15.88
CA MET A 1 7.96 12.01 15.09
C MET A 1 6.95 11.78 13.98
N MET A 2 7.38 11.77 12.71
CA MET A 2 6.49 11.43 11.60
C MET A 2 6.10 9.95 11.75
N ASN A 3 4.80 9.67 11.82
CA ASN A 3 4.31 8.32 11.76
C ASN A 3 4.21 7.92 10.28
N PHE A 4 5.11 7.05 9.82
CA PHE A 4 5.11 6.52 8.46
C PHE A 4 4.24 5.28 8.30
N ASN A 5 3.56 4.85 9.36
CA ASN A 5 2.64 3.72 9.35
C ASN A 5 1.19 4.20 9.35
N ARG A 6 0.34 3.56 8.54
CA ARG A 6 -1.11 3.73 8.58
C ARG A 6 -1.77 2.36 8.49
N LYS A 7 -2.79 2.17 9.34
CA LYS A 7 -3.69 1.03 9.27
C LYS A 7 -5.07 1.51 8.87
N PHE A 8 -5.68 0.83 7.92
CA PHE A 8 -7.03 1.15 7.45
C PHE A 8 -7.69 -0.10 6.88
N GLU A 9 -9.01 -0.07 6.82
CA GLU A 9 -9.81 -1.19 6.32
C GLU A 9 -10.48 -0.81 5.00
N HIS A 10 -10.59 -1.78 4.09
CA HIS A 10 -11.34 -1.65 2.84
C HIS A 10 -12.09 -2.94 2.52
N THR A 11 -13.27 -2.82 1.91
CA THR A 11 -14.05 -3.99 1.50
C THR A 11 -13.73 -4.36 0.06
N VAL A 12 -13.24 -5.57 -0.16
CA VAL A 12 -12.91 -6.14 -1.47
C VAL A 12 -13.77 -7.39 -1.67
N ASP A 13 -14.59 -7.43 -2.71
CA ASP A 13 -15.51 -8.54 -3.01
C ASP A 13 -16.37 -8.99 -1.80
N GLY A 14 -16.84 -8.02 -1.01
CA GLY A 14 -17.65 -8.26 0.19
C GLY A 14 -16.87 -8.77 1.41
N LYS A 15 -15.54 -8.87 1.33
CA LYS A 15 -14.65 -9.19 2.45
C LYS A 15 -13.94 -7.95 2.94
N GLN A 16 -13.94 -7.75 4.26
CA GLN A 16 -13.16 -6.67 4.88
C GLN A 16 -11.69 -7.09 4.95
N ILE A 17 -10.80 -6.23 4.43
CA ILE A 17 -9.35 -6.42 4.46
C ILE A 17 -8.75 -5.31 5.30
N LEU A 18 -7.92 -5.70 6.28
CA LEU A 18 -7.11 -4.76 7.06
C LEU A 18 -5.78 -4.56 6.36
N PHE A 19 -5.49 -3.33 5.94
CA PHE A 19 -4.21 -2.93 5.39
C PHE A 19 -3.36 -2.31 6.48
N ASP A 20 -2.10 -2.74 6.59
CA ASP A 20 -1.07 -2.16 7.43
C ASP A 20 0.08 -1.72 6.52
N VAL A 21 0.18 -0.40 6.32
CA VAL A 21 1.02 0.20 5.29
C VAL A 21 2.10 1.05 5.94
N THR A 22 3.36 0.81 5.57
CA THR A 22 4.50 1.58 6.06
C THR A 22 5.24 2.22 4.89
N TYR A 23 5.38 3.54 4.93
CA TYR A 23 6.13 4.31 3.95
C TYR A 23 7.63 4.30 4.27
N ASP A 24 8.46 3.98 3.28
CA ASP A 24 9.91 4.07 3.36
C ASP A 24 10.39 5.36 2.66
N PRO A 25 10.86 6.37 3.42
CA PRO A 25 11.30 7.64 2.84
C PRO A 25 12.61 7.54 2.07
N SER A 26 13.37 6.44 2.18
CA SER A 26 14.62 6.25 1.44
C SER A 26 14.38 5.80 0.00
N THR A 27 13.32 5.02 -0.22
CA THR A 27 12.95 4.45 -1.53
C THR A 27 11.67 5.04 -2.10
N HIS A 28 10.90 5.78 -1.31
CA HIS A 28 9.54 6.24 -1.62
C HIS A 28 8.55 5.09 -1.90
N HIS A 29 8.87 3.87 -1.47
CA HIS A 29 7.97 2.73 -1.58
C HIS A 29 7.08 2.60 -0.35
N PHE A 30 5.99 1.86 -0.52
CA PHE A 30 5.13 1.46 0.59
C PHE A 30 5.24 -0.04 0.79
N GLN A 31 5.61 -0.46 2.00
CA GLN A 31 5.44 -1.84 2.43
C GLN A 31 3.99 -2.04 2.85
N VAL A 32 3.33 -3.05 2.29
CA VAL A 32 1.92 -3.36 2.56
C VAL A 32 1.80 -4.75 3.16
N LEU A 33 1.08 -4.86 4.27
CA LEU A 33 0.64 -6.12 4.86
C LEU A 33 -0.88 -6.15 4.87
N GLU A 34 -1.46 -7.31 4.57
CA GLU A 34 -2.90 -7.52 4.58
C GLU A 34 -3.29 -8.50 5.69
N ASN A 35 -4.37 -8.22 6.42
CA ASN A 35 -4.97 -9.11 7.42
C ASN A 35 -3.99 -9.64 8.48
N GLY A 36 -2.97 -8.85 8.83
CA GLY A 36 -1.97 -9.21 9.84
C GLY A 36 -0.98 -10.30 9.39
N GLN A 37 -0.84 -10.53 8.08
CA GLN A 37 0.19 -11.43 7.55
C GLN A 37 1.61 -10.94 7.90
N GLU A 38 2.53 -11.87 8.11
CA GLU A 38 3.95 -11.58 8.40
C GLU A 38 4.74 -11.21 7.14
N VAL A 39 4.26 -11.66 5.96
CA VAL A 39 4.88 -11.40 4.66
C VAL A 39 3.94 -10.51 3.86
N GLY A 40 4.50 -9.47 3.24
CA GLY A 40 3.77 -8.52 2.43
C GLY A 40 4.36 -8.34 1.04
N TYR A 41 3.99 -7.22 0.43
CA TYR A 41 4.51 -6.79 -0.86
C TYR A 41 4.80 -5.28 -0.83
N LEU A 42 5.56 -4.83 -1.81
CA LEU A 42 5.87 -3.43 -2.03
C LEU A 42 4.88 -2.85 -3.03
N LEU A 43 4.36 -1.66 -2.75
CA LEU A 43 3.69 -0.79 -3.70
C LEU A 43 4.67 0.31 -4.13
N LYS A 44 4.88 0.44 -5.44
CA LYS A 44 5.90 1.29 -6.05
C LYS A 44 5.31 2.15 -7.16
N PHE A 45 5.78 3.39 -7.28
CA PHE A 45 5.46 4.26 -8.40
C PHE A 45 6.63 4.30 -9.38
N ASP A 46 6.42 3.83 -10.61
CA ASP A 46 7.41 3.96 -11.68
C ASP A 46 7.34 5.38 -12.26
N MET A 47 8.37 6.18 -12.02
CA MET A 47 8.45 7.57 -12.51
C MET A 47 8.60 7.68 -14.03
N THR A 48 9.12 6.65 -14.69
CA THR A 48 9.33 6.60 -16.14
C THR A 48 8.02 6.32 -16.86
N GLN A 49 7.29 5.31 -16.40
CA GLN A 49 6.03 4.89 -16.99
C GLN A 49 4.81 5.62 -16.41
N ARG A 50 4.97 6.26 -15.24
CA ARG A 50 3.93 6.93 -14.46
C ARG A 50 2.78 5.98 -14.08
N VAL A 51 3.14 4.78 -13.62
CA VAL A 51 2.19 3.74 -13.21
C VAL A 51 2.55 3.21 -11.84
N TRP A 52 1.54 2.81 -11.09
CA TRP A 52 1.73 2.04 -9.86
C TRP A 52 1.90 0.56 -10.16
N SER A 53 2.80 -0.10 -9.44
CA SER A 53 3.01 -1.55 -9.52
C SER A 53 3.25 -2.15 -8.14
N THR A 54 3.03 -3.46 -8.05
CA THR A 54 3.30 -4.24 -6.83
C THR A 54 4.41 -5.25 -7.06
N GLU A 55 5.29 -5.42 -6.08
CA GLU A 55 6.39 -6.40 -6.11
C GLU A 55 6.43 -7.21 -4.82
N GLY A 56 6.41 -8.53 -4.92
CA GLY A 56 6.46 -9.43 -3.78
C GLY A 56 6.01 -10.83 -4.13
N THR A 57 5.99 -11.71 -3.12
CA THR A 57 5.53 -13.10 -3.28
C THR A 57 4.06 -13.28 -2.94
N VAL A 58 3.42 -12.28 -2.33
CA VAL A 58 2.00 -12.28 -1.99
C VAL A 58 1.24 -11.55 -3.07
N GLU A 59 0.17 -12.17 -3.57
CA GLU A 59 -0.74 -11.53 -4.52
C GLU A 59 -1.62 -10.51 -3.78
N PRO A 60 -1.59 -9.23 -4.19
CA PRO A 60 -2.42 -8.18 -3.58
C PRO A 60 -3.91 -8.45 -3.76
N ALA A 61 -4.72 -8.11 -2.76
CA ALA A 61 -6.17 -8.18 -2.93
C ALA A 61 -6.74 -7.08 -3.84
N LEU A 62 -5.97 -6.03 -4.12
CA LEU A 62 -6.37 -4.91 -4.98
C LEU A 62 -5.37 -4.69 -6.12
N PRO A 63 -5.83 -4.22 -7.28
CA PRO A 63 -4.93 -3.68 -8.30
C PRO A 63 -4.07 -2.55 -7.74
N ALA A 64 -2.83 -2.43 -8.23
CA ALA A 64 -1.85 -1.48 -7.72
C ALA A 64 -2.35 -0.02 -7.70
N GLU A 65 -3.06 0.40 -8.76
CA GLU A 65 -3.64 1.74 -8.89
C GLU A 65 -4.72 2.03 -7.82
N GLU A 66 -5.62 1.07 -7.58
CA GLU A 66 -6.67 1.21 -6.56
C GLU A 66 -6.06 1.26 -5.16
N LEU A 67 -5.07 0.39 -4.91
CA LEU A 67 -4.33 0.39 -3.67
C LEU A 67 -3.61 1.73 -3.44
N ALA A 68 -2.96 2.28 -4.46
CA ALA A 68 -2.28 3.56 -4.37
C ALA A 68 -3.23 4.71 -3.99
N LEU A 69 -4.42 4.77 -4.59
CA LEU A 69 -5.44 5.76 -4.25
C LEU A 69 -5.86 5.65 -2.78
N LEU A 70 -6.04 4.42 -2.27
CA LEU A 70 -6.38 4.19 -0.86
C LEU A 70 -5.24 4.59 0.08
N VAL A 71 -4.00 4.23 -0.26
CA VAL A 71 -2.80 4.59 0.52
C VAL A 71 -2.68 6.11 0.58
N GLN A 72 -2.72 6.81 -0.56
CA GLN A 72 -2.63 8.28 -0.61
C GLN A 72 -3.74 8.96 0.21
N LYS A 73 -4.98 8.46 0.10
CA LYS A 73 -6.11 8.98 0.88
C LYS A 73 -5.88 8.87 2.39
N ASN A 74 -5.25 7.79 2.86
CA ASN A 74 -5.02 7.53 4.29
C ASN A 74 -3.73 8.18 4.84
N PHE A 75 -2.74 8.43 3.98
CA PHE A 75 -1.54 9.17 4.36
C PHE A 75 -1.74 10.70 4.29
N GLY A 76 -2.76 11.16 3.55
CA GLY A 76 -3.04 12.58 3.31
C GLY A 76 -2.24 13.13 2.11
N HIS A 77 -2.53 14.36 1.69
CA HIS A 77 -1.92 15.06 0.54
C HIS A 77 -0.39 15.32 0.64
N PHE A 78 0.35 14.55 1.45
CA PHE A 78 1.75 14.79 1.84
C PHE A 78 2.68 13.61 1.49
N VAL A 79 2.46 12.93 0.38
CA VAL A 79 3.45 12.00 -0.20
C VAL A 79 3.54 12.21 -1.69
#